data_AF-A0AAV1WTH7-F1
#
_entry.id   AF-A0AAV1WTH7-F1
#
_cell.length_a   1.000
_cell.length_b   1.000
_cell.length_c   1.000
_cell.angle_alpha   90.00
_cell.angle_beta   90.00
_cell.angle_gamma   90.00
#
_symmetry.space_group_name_H-M   'P 1'
#
loop_
_entity.id
_entity.type
_entity.pdbx_description
1 polymer ?
#
loop_
_entity_poly.entity_id
_entity_poly.type
_entity_poly.pdbx_seq_one_letter_code
_entity_poly.pdbx_strand_id
1 'polypeptide(L)'
;MEGRMVEDLSIIGGLIGMQFVYAGNAVLLSYLMSLGLNSLTIVIFCSFATFLVLLPFASYYERSIWPKKFRFKLFIQILLLSFGGVTLFQSLILKGINLTSPALGTAMPNIAPGLIFIIAWTLRLEKVDLSCTYSKAKIIGTLLCVFGALTMSLMSSISISAPNKETTFQLSSPPPDVLLDKHKIIGCLYLLAAVFIFSSSIILQAFTLGDFPAPMSLCAITSLFGAFMTATAQLLQDHELKTSWPFLSVGEVIAYSLLAGSVSGICLSFHCWALKKRGPVLVSMFSPIGTLCSVILSYFTLGDTITIGSFAGMILMFSGLYFVLWAKGKEGYATKHDLECEFDAERPLLT
;
A
#
# COMPACT_ATOMS: atom_id res chain seq x y z
N MET A 1 16.75 3.35 -31.48
CA MET A 1 16.07 2.17 -30.89
C MET A 1 16.70 1.81 -29.54
N GLU A 2 18.04 1.84 -29.42
CA GLU A 2 18.77 1.67 -28.15
C GLU A 2 18.35 2.63 -27.03
N GLY A 3 18.16 3.93 -27.31
CA GLY A 3 17.76 4.90 -26.27
C GLY A 3 16.43 4.56 -25.58
N ARG A 4 15.46 3.99 -26.31
CA ARG A 4 14.19 3.52 -25.73
C ARG A 4 14.36 2.25 -24.91
N MET A 5 15.23 1.32 -25.33
CA MET A 5 15.53 0.12 -24.54
C MET A 5 16.25 0.45 -23.24
N VAL A 6 17.16 1.43 -23.25
CA VAL A 6 17.87 1.88 -22.05
C VAL A 6 16.94 2.62 -21.08
N GLU A 7 16.05 3.49 -21.59
CA GLU A 7 15.01 4.15 -20.78
C GLU A 7 14.07 3.10 -20.15
N ASP A 8 13.66 2.10 -20.92
CA ASP A 8 12.77 1.03 -20.48
C ASP A 8 13.42 0.14 -19.42
N LEU A 9 14.69 -0.21 -19.59
CA LEU A 9 15.46 -0.99 -18.61
C LEU A 9 15.70 -0.19 -17.33
N SER A 10 15.97 1.12 -17.44
CA SER A 10 16.13 2.02 -16.30
C SER A 10 14.83 2.16 -15.50
N ILE A 11 13.68 2.27 -16.18
CA ILE A 11 12.36 2.30 -15.52
C ILE A 11 12.11 1.01 -14.75
N ILE A 12 12.36 -0.15 -15.38
CA ILE A 12 12.15 -1.47 -14.74
C ILE A 12 13.10 -1.65 -13.55
N GLY A 13 14.40 -1.35 -13.73
CA GLY A 13 15.40 -1.44 -12.67
C GLY A 13 15.08 -0.52 -11.49
N GLY A 14 14.65 0.72 -11.76
CA GLY A 14 14.21 1.64 -10.72
C GLY A 14 12.96 1.17 -9.99
N LEU A 15 11.96 0.63 -10.70
CA LEU A 15 10.75 0.07 -10.08
C LEU A 15 11.10 -1.09 -9.15
N ILE A 16 11.99 -2.01 -9.56
CA ILE A 16 12.48 -3.11 -8.71
C ILE A 16 13.23 -2.55 -7.48
N GLY A 17 14.13 -1.58 -7.69
CA GLY A 17 14.87 -0.94 -6.61
C GLY A 17 13.96 -0.29 -5.56
N MET A 18 12.88 0.37 -5.98
CA MET A 18 11.90 0.94 -5.05
C MET A 18 11.17 -0.12 -4.23
N GLN A 19 10.83 -1.25 -4.84
CA GLN A 19 10.17 -2.34 -4.12
C GLN A 19 11.08 -2.92 -3.04
N PHE A 20 12.38 -3.01 -3.30
CA PHE A 20 13.37 -3.38 -2.29
C PHE A 20 13.45 -2.36 -1.14
N VAL A 21 13.44 -1.07 -1.46
CA VAL A 21 13.42 0.01 -0.46
C VAL A 21 12.15 -0.05 0.41
N TYR A 22 10.97 -0.24 -0.20
CA TYR A 22 9.71 -0.36 0.55
C TYR A 22 9.69 -1.61 1.44
N ALA A 23 10.22 -2.73 0.95
CA ALA A 23 10.39 -3.95 1.74
C ALA A 23 11.31 -3.74 2.95
N GLY A 24 12.47 -3.13 2.72
CA GLY A 24 13.42 -2.79 3.79
C GLY A 24 12.80 -1.85 4.82
N ASN A 25 12.08 -0.83 4.37
CA ASN A 25 11.39 0.10 5.27
C ASN A 25 10.33 -0.62 6.13
N ALA A 26 9.57 -1.58 5.57
CA ALA A 26 8.58 -2.33 6.34
C ALA A 26 9.21 -3.18 7.46
N VAL A 27 10.31 -3.88 7.16
CA VAL A 27 11.06 -4.69 8.15
C VAL A 27 11.67 -3.79 9.23
N LEU A 28 12.25 -2.67 8.82
CA LEU A 28 12.87 -1.68 9.70
C LEU A 28 11.85 -1.01 10.62
N LEU A 29 10.66 -0.66 10.12
CA LEU A 29 9.54 -0.18 10.95
C LEU A 29 9.13 -1.21 12.00
N SER A 30 9.10 -2.50 11.63
CA SER A 30 8.81 -3.58 12.57
C SER A 30 9.89 -3.77 13.63
N TYR A 31 11.16 -3.64 13.24
CA TYR A 31 12.28 -3.67 14.17
C TYR A 31 12.25 -2.47 15.13
N LEU A 32 11.92 -1.27 14.65
CA LEU A 32 11.74 -0.10 15.51
C LEU A 32 10.61 -0.29 16.52
N MET A 33 9.51 -0.96 16.14
CA MET A 33 8.43 -1.30 17.07
C MET A 33 8.87 -2.36 18.10
N SER A 34 9.70 -3.34 17.72
CA SER A 34 10.21 -4.33 18.69
C SER A 34 11.18 -3.72 19.71
N LEU A 35 11.84 -2.61 19.37
CA LEU A 35 12.63 -1.79 20.31
C LEU A 35 11.76 -0.93 21.26
N GLY A 36 10.42 -0.99 21.15
CA GLY A 36 9.49 -0.32 22.04
C GLY A 36 9.01 1.05 21.56
N LEU A 37 9.29 1.46 20.31
CA LEU A 37 8.74 2.70 19.76
C LEU A 37 7.24 2.57 19.47
N ASN A 38 6.47 3.57 19.92
CA ASN A 38 5.03 3.62 19.68
C ASN A 38 4.75 3.81 18.17
N SER A 39 3.87 2.97 17.60
CA SER A 39 3.47 3.02 16.20
C SER A 39 2.97 4.39 15.76
N LEU A 40 2.24 5.11 16.63
CA LEU A 40 1.72 6.46 16.31
C LEU A 40 2.84 7.49 16.14
N THR A 41 3.89 7.39 16.97
CA THR A 41 5.04 8.30 16.91
C THR A 41 5.78 8.13 15.60
N ILE A 42 5.97 6.88 15.16
CA ILE A 42 6.58 6.57 13.87
C ILE A 42 5.76 7.18 12.72
N VAL A 43 4.43 7.04 12.74
CA VAL A 43 3.52 7.62 11.74
C VAL A 43 3.64 9.15 11.68
N ILE A 44 3.70 9.83 12.82
CA ILE A 44 3.84 11.30 12.89
C ILE A 44 5.15 11.74 12.22
N PHE A 45 6.29 11.14 12.62
CA PHE A 45 7.59 11.49 12.08
C PHE A 45 7.69 11.19 10.58
N CYS A 46 7.27 10.00 10.14
CA CYS A 46 7.28 9.64 8.72
C CYS A 46 6.37 10.54 7.87
N SER A 47 5.17 10.87 8.36
CA SER A 47 4.23 11.74 7.66
C SER A 47 4.74 13.18 7.57
N PHE A 48 5.34 13.69 8.64
CA PHE A 48 5.94 15.02 8.66
C PHE A 48 7.17 15.12 7.75
N ALA A 49 8.06 14.12 7.77
CA ALA A 49 9.19 14.05 6.86
C ALA A 49 8.74 13.96 5.39
N THR A 50 7.69 13.18 5.11
CA THR A 50 7.09 13.10 3.77
C THR A 50 6.57 14.47 3.30
N PHE A 51 5.92 15.23 4.18
CA PHE A 51 5.52 16.60 3.90
C PHE A 51 6.72 17.50 3.57
N LEU A 52 7.76 17.50 4.41
CA LEU A 52 8.96 18.34 4.20
C LEU A 52 9.63 18.07 2.86
N VAL A 53 9.69 16.79 2.46
CA VAL A 53 10.30 16.40 1.18
C VAL A 53 9.41 16.74 0.01
N LEU A 54 8.09 16.52 0.09
CA LEU A 54 7.18 16.80 -1.03
C LEU A 54 6.88 18.29 -1.22
N LEU A 55 6.93 19.10 -0.17
CA LEU A 55 6.63 20.53 -0.21
C LEU A 55 7.42 21.30 -1.30
N PRO A 56 8.76 21.18 -1.43
CA PRO A 56 9.50 21.87 -2.48
C PRO A 56 9.13 21.38 -3.89
N PHE A 57 8.96 20.06 -4.09
CA PHE A 57 8.55 19.51 -5.39
C PHE A 57 7.15 19.96 -5.79
N ALA A 58 6.20 19.94 -4.85
CA ALA A 58 4.84 20.43 -5.04
C ALA A 58 4.82 21.93 -5.41
N SER A 59 5.59 22.73 -4.68
CA SER A 59 5.68 24.18 -4.91
C SER A 59 6.37 24.55 -6.23
N TYR A 60 7.30 23.71 -6.71
CA TYR A 60 8.01 23.94 -7.96
C TYR A 60 7.22 23.46 -9.18
N TYR A 61 6.70 22.23 -9.16
CA TYR A 61 6.06 21.61 -10.33
C TYR A 61 4.57 21.92 -10.47
N GLU A 62 3.83 22.01 -9.35
CA GLU A 62 2.37 21.99 -9.38
C GLU A 62 1.73 23.33 -8.98
N ARG A 63 2.50 24.29 -8.48
CA ARG A 63 1.99 25.60 -8.04
C ARG A 63 1.17 26.33 -9.09
N SER A 64 1.48 26.16 -10.37
CA SER A 64 0.72 26.77 -11.48
C SER A 64 -0.64 26.08 -11.74
N ILE A 65 -0.83 24.86 -11.25
CA ILE A 65 -1.97 23.98 -11.53
C ILE A 65 -2.97 23.99 -10.35
N TRP A 66 -2.65 24.73 -9.28
CA TRP A 66 -3.50 24.84 -8.10
C TRP A 66 -4.87 25.45 -8.46
N PRO A 67 -5.96 24.97 -7.85
CA PRO A 67 -7.27 25.55 -8.07
C PRO A 67 -7.32 26.97 -7.52
N LYS A 68 -7.80 27.89 -8.36
CA LYS A 68 -7.93 29.31 -8.01
C LYS A 68 -9.00 29.59 -6.95
N LYS A 69 -9.87 28.61 -6.65
CA LYS A 69 -10.94 28.71 -5.66
C LYS A 69 -10.96 27.47 -4.77
N PHE A 70 -10.71 27.67 -3.48
CA PHE A 70 -10.90 26.63 -2.47
C PHE A 70 -12.37 26.56 -2.07
N ARG A 71 -13.04 25.44 -2.40
CA ARG A 71 -14.42 25.17 -1.95
C ARG A 71 -14.37 24.40 -0.63
N PHE A 72 -15.34 24.66 0.26
CA PHE A 72 -15.47 23.93 1.53
C PHE A 72 -15.57 22.41 1.35
N LYS A 73 -16.23 21.96 0.27
CA LYS A 73 -16.26 20.54 -0.14
C LYS A 73 -14.85 19.92 -0.30
N LEU A 74 -13.94 20.64 -0.95
CA LEU A 74 -12.56 20.20 -1.19
C LEU A 74 -11.79 20.12 0.14
N PHE A 75 -11.99 21.08 1.03
CA PHE A 75 -11.42 21.04 2.37
C PHE A 75 -11.87 19.80 3.16
N ILE A 76 -13.17 19.47 3.15
CA ILE A 76 -13.68 18.25 3.78
C ILE A 76 -13.08 16.99 3.14
N GLN A 77 -12.99 16.93 1.81
CA GLN A 77 -12.38 15.80 1.10
C GLN A 77 -10.92 15.59 1.51
N ILE A 78 -10.13 16.66 1.58
CA ILE A 78 -8.73 16.61 2.05
C ILE A 78 -8.67 16.12 3.49
N LEU A 79 -9.53 16.62 4.37
CA LEU A 79 -9.57 16.21 5.78
C LEU A 79 -9.91 14.72 5.92
N LEU A 80 -10.92 14.24 5.20
CA LEU A 80 -11.33 12.84 5.20
C LEU A 80 -10.27 11.93 4.60
N LEU A 81 -9.62 12.38 3.51
CA LEU A 81 -8.51 11.67 2.87
C LEU A 81 -7.29 11.59 3.79
N SER A 82 -6.98 12.67 4.51
CA SER A 82 -5.92 12.72 5.52
C SER A 82 -6.20 11.77 6.69
N PHE A 83 -7.42 11.82 7.23
CA PHE A 83 -7.82 10.99 8.36
C PHE A 83 -7.84 9.50 7.99
N GLY A 84 -8.44 9.14 6.84
CA GLY A 84 -8.51 7.76 6.38
C GLY A 84 -7.17 7.24 5.85
N GLY A 85 -6.59 7.93 4.87
CA GLY A 85 -5.45 7.45 4.10
C GLY A 85 -4.10 7.55 4.82
N VAL A 86 -3.93 8.52 5.72
CA VAL A 86 -2.70 8.69 6.49
C VAL A 86 -2.89 8.14 7.90
N THR A 87 -3.76 8.76 8.71
CA THR A 87 -3.88 8.43 10.13
C THR A 87 -4.41 7.01 10.36
N LEU A 88 -5.61 6.68 9.88
CA LEU A 88 -6.22 5.39 10.13
C LEU A 88 -5.46 4.26 9.42
N PHE A 89 -5.19 4.39 8.13
CA PHE A 89 -4.48 3.36 7.38
C PHE A 89 -3.11 3.04 7.98
N GLN A 90 -2.25 4.05 8.20
CA GLN A 90 -0.91 3.78 8.74
C GLN A 90 -0.98 3.25 10.18
N SER A 91 -1.87 3.78 11.02
CA SER A 91 -2.01 3.28 12.39
C SER A 91 -2.46 1.81 12.43
N LEU A 92 -3.44 1.44 11.60
CA LEU A 92 -3.95 0.07 11.55
C LEU A 92 -2.94 -0.89 10.92
N ILE A 93 -2.21 -0.47 9.89
CA ILE A 93 -1.21 -1.34 9.26
C ILE A 93 0.00 -1.57 10.17
N LEU A 94 0.49 -0.56 10.89
CA LEU A 94 1.56 -0.75 11.87
C LEU A 94 1.11 -1.63 13.05
N LYS A 95 -0.10 -1.40 13.59
CA LYS A 95 -0.68 -2.28 14.63
C LYS A 95 -0.83 -3.72 14.12
N GLY A 96 -1.26 -3.88 12.87
CA GLY A 96 -1.37 -5.18 12.21
C GLY A 96 -0.03 -5.88 12.08
N ILE A 97 1.00 -5.19 11.58
CA ILE A 97 2.37 -5.70 11.45
C ILE A 97 2.93 -6.12 12.81
N ASN A 98 2.76 -5.28 13.84
CA ASN A 98 3.26 -5.56 15.19
C ASN A 98 2.64 -6.82 15.82
N LEU A 99 1.38 -7.12 15.47
CA LEU A 99 0.67 -8.32 15.95
C LEU A 99 0.85 -9.54 15.04
N THR A 100 1.43 -9.38 13.86
CA THR A 100 1.58 -10.44 12.86
C THR A 100 3.01 -10.51 12.33
N SER A 101 3.26 -9.99 11.13
CA SER A 101 4.59 -9.92 10.54
C SER A 101 4.66 -8.82 9.45
N PRO A 102 5.87 -8.29 9.17
CA PRO A 102 6.12 -7.38 8.04
C PRO A 102 5.74 -7.99 6.69
N ALA A 103 5.94 -9.30 6.54
CA ALA A 103 5.57 -10.05 5.35
C ALA A 103 4.06 -9.96 5.06
N LEU A 104 3.22 -10.17 6.09
CA LEU A 104 1.77 -10.01 5.96
C LEU A 104 1.40 -8.55 5.69
N GLY A 105 1.98 -7.59 6.42
CA GLY A 105 1.68 -6.18 6.24
C GLY A 105 2.02 -5.64 4.84
N THR A 106 3.07 -6.15 4.21
CA THR A 106 3.45 -5.79 2.83
C THR A 106 2.67 -6.56 1.77
N ALA A 107 2.10 -7.72 2.10
CA ALA A 107 1.27 -8.50 1.20
C ALA A 107 -0.14 -7.92 1.06
N MET A 108 -0.75 -7.52 2.17
CA MET A 108 -2.17 -7.11 2.25
C MET A 108 -2.54 -5.94 1.31
N PRO A 109 -1.72 -4.88 1.15
CA PRO A 109 -2.01 -3.80 0.19
C PRO A 109 -2.16 -4.26 -1.26
N ASN A 110 -1.61 -5.41 -1.66
CA ASN A 110 -1.76 -5.93 -3.02
C ASN A 110 -3.20 -6.36 -3.35
N ILE A 111 -4.06 -6.52 -2.35
CA ILE A 111 -5.49 -6.81 -2.53
C ILE A 111 -6.26 -5.53 -2.88
N ALA A 112 -5.69 -4.36 -2.59
CA ALA A 112 -6.35 -3.07 -2.74
C ALA A 112 -6.97 -2.84 -4.13
N PRO A 113 -6.33 -3.21 -5.27
CA PRO A 113 -6.94 -3.08 -6.59
C PRO A 113 -8.25 -3.85 -6.76
N GLY A 114 -8.36 -5.04 -6.17
CA GLY A 114 -9.59 -5.83 -6.17
C GLY A 114 -10.68 -5.19 -5.30
N LEU A 115 -10.33 -4.73 -4.09
CA LEU A 115 -11.28 -4.01 -3.23
C LEU A 115 -11.74 -2.67 -3.83
N ILE A 116 -10.84 -1.93 -4.48
CA ILE A 116 -11.17 -0.71 -5.21
C ILE A 116 -12.22 -1.00 -6.28
N PHE A 117 -12.07 -2.10 -7.04
CA PHE A 117 -13.06 -2.51 -8.04
C PHE A 117 -14.43 -2.80 -7.40
N ILE A 118 -14.46 -3.54 -6.28
CA ILE A 118 -15.73 -3.81 -5.55
C ILE A 118 -16.39 -2.51 -5.09
N ILE A 119 -15.62 -1.60 -4.48
CA ILE A 119 -16.15 -0.33 -3.98
C ILE A 119 -16.60 0.56 -5.15
N ALA A 120 -15.87 0.60 -6.26
CA ALA A 120 -16.26 1.35 -7.45
C ALA A 120 -17.56 0.80 -8.07
N TRP A 121 -17.72 -0.52 -8.09
CA TRP A 121 -18.94 -1.19 -8.54
C TRP A 121 -20.14 -0.87 -7.63
N THR A 122 -19.98 -0.97 -6.30
CA THR A 122 -21.08 -0.66 -5.36
C THR A 122 -21.48 0.82 -5.38
N LEU A 123 -20.51 1.72 -5.59
CA LEU A 123 -20.75 3.15 -5.77
C LEU A 123 -21.26 3.51 -7.18
N ARG A 124 -21.49 2.53 -8.07
CA ARG A 124 -21.90 2.71 -9.48
C ARG A 124 -20.98 3.63 -10.29
N LEU A 125 -19.70 3.68 -9.93
CA LEU A 125 -18.68 4.47 -10.63
C LEU A 125 -18.14 3.74 -11.86
N GLU A 126 -18.25 2.41 -11.86
CA GLU A 126 -17.80 1.55 -12.94
C GLU A 126 -18.99 0.71 -13.41
N LYS A 127 -19.31 0.74 -14.71
CA LYS A 127 -20.32 -0.14 -15.30
C LYS A 127 -19.65 -1.45 -15.70
N VAL A 128 -19.93 -2.51 -14.95
CA VAL A 128 -19.51 -3.88 -15.26
C VAL A 128 -20.54 -4.52 -16.17
N ASP A 129 -20.23 -4.53 -17.46
CA ASP A 129 -20.95 -5.38 -18.40
C ASP A 129 -20.50 -6.82 -18.24
N LEU A 130 -21.36 -7.66 -17.65
CA LEU A 130 -21.10 -9.08 -17.41
C LEU A 130 -20.99 -9.91 -18.71
N SER A 131 -21.34 -9.33 -19.85
CA SER A 131 -21.10 -9.90 -21.18
C SER A 131 -19.65 -9.79 -21.62
N CYS A 132 -18.89 -8.82 -21.08
CA CYS A 132 -17.51 -8.57 -21.46
C CYS A 132 -16.53 -9.52 -20.73
N THR A 133 -15.63 -10.15 -21.48
CA THR A 133 -14.61 -11.06 -20.94
C THR A 133 -13.67 -10.35 -19.95
N TYR A 134 -13.40 -9.05 -20.14
CA TYR A 134 -12.55 -8.25 -19.25
C TYR A 134 -13.20 -8.00 -17.88
N SER A 135 -14.50 -7.67 -17.87
CA SER A 135 -15.32 -7.56 -16.66
C SER A 135 -15.32 -8.85 -15.83
N LYS A 136 -15.46 -10.01 -16.49
CA LYS A 136 -15.38 -11.33 -15.82
C LYS A 136 -13.99 -11.58 -15.23
N ALA A 137 -12.92 -11.24 -15.97
CA ALA A 137 -11.56 -11.39 -15.50
C ALA A 137 -11.26 -10.51 -14.27
N LYS A 138 -11.80 -9.29 -14.19
CA LYS A 138 -11.70 -8.44 -12.99
C LYS A 138 -12.39 -9.06 -11.78
N ILE A 139 -13.60 -9.58 -11.95
CA ILE A 139 -14.36 -10.21 -10.86
C ILE A 139 -13.61 -11.45 -10.35
N ILE A 140 -13.20 -12.34 -11.25
CA ILE A 140 -12.45 -13.55 -10.89
C ILE A 140 -11.13 -13.19 -10.23
N GLY A 141 -10.36 -12.25 -10.80
CA GLY A 141 -9.10 -11.79 -10.23
C GLY A 141 -9.28 -11.19 -8.84
N THR A 142 -10.36 -10.45 -8.61
CA THR A 142 -10.70 -9.88 -7.30
C THR A 142 -11.03 -10.96 -6.27
N LEU A 143 -11.87 -11.95 -6.63
CA LEU A 143 -12.17 -13.09 -5.76
C LEU A 143 -10.90 -13.86 -5.40
N LEU A 144 -10.00 -14.03 -6.36
CA LEU A 144 -8.73 -14.72 -6.18
C LEU A 144 -7.78 -13.93 -5.27
N CYS A 145 -7.75 -12.60 -5.36
CA CYS A 145 -7.02 -11.73 -4.42
C CYS A 145 -7.53 -11.89 -2.99
N VAL A 146 -8.85 -11.80 -2.79
CA VAL A 146 -9.48 -11.90 -1.47
C VAL A 146 -9.29 -13.29 -0.87
N PHE A 147 -9.50 -14.35 -1.66
CA PHE A 147 -9.31 -15.71 -1.19
C PHE A 147 -7.84 -16.01 -0.88
N GLY A 148 -6.91 -15.51 -1.70
CA GLY A 148 -5.46 -15.63 -1.47
C GLY A 148 -5.02 -14.94 -0.20
N ALA A 149 -5.53 -13.74 0.06
CA ALA A 149 -5.27 -13.00 1.29
C ALA A 149 -5.83 -13.67 2.55
N LEU A 150 -7.07 -14.18 2.48
CA LEU A 150 -7.66 -14.93 3.58
C LEU A 150 -6.86 -16.20 3.87
N THR A 151 -6.47 -16.93 2.82
CA THR A 151 -5.62 -18.13 2.94
C THR A 151 -4.27 -17.77 3.56
N MET A 152 -3.62 -16.71 3.08
CA MET A 152 -2.34 -16.24 3.61
C MET A 152 -2.45 -15.86 5.09
N SER A 153 -3.49 -15.11 5.46
CA SER A 153 -3.74 -14.67 6.83
C SER A 153 -3.98 -15.84 7.78
N LEU A 154 -4.90 -16.74 7.40
CA LEU A 154 -5.27 -17.90 8.21
C LEU A 154 -4.09 -18.87 8.37
N MET A 155 -3.36 -19.16 7.30
CA MET A 155 -2.22 -20.08 7.36
C MET A 155 -1.04 -19.48 8.15
N SER A 156 -0.91 -18.16 8.18
CA SER A 156 0.08 -17.48 9.01
C SER A 156 -0.33 -17.42 10.48
N SER A 157 -1.63 -17.29 10.80
CA SER A 157 -2.13 -17.39 12.17
C SER A 157 -2.07 -18.83 12.73
N ILE A 158 -2.06 -19.83 11.84
CA ILE A 158 -1.88 -21.25 12.14
C ILE A 158 -0.37 -21.61 12.18
N SER A 159 0.57 -20.68 12.03
CA SER A 159 2.00 -21.03 12.08
C SER A 159 2.41 -21.39 13.51
N ILE A 160 2.45 -22.71 13.74
CA ILE A 160 2.84 -23.48 14.92
C ILE A 160 4.15 -22.96 15.49
N SER A 161 4.15 -22.67 16.79
CA SER A 161 5.35 -22.60 17.62
C SER A 161 6.26 -23.77 17.29
N ALA A 162 7.38 -23.55 16.60
CA ALA A 162 8.43 -24.54 16.62
C ALA A 162 8.89 -24.64 18.08
N PRO A 163 8.70 -25.78 18.77
CA PRO A 163 9.47 -26.01 19.98
C PRO A 163 10.92 -26.06 19.52
N ASN A 164 11.79 -25.44 20.30
CA ASN A 164 13.23 -25.59 20.17
C ASN A 164 13.58 -27.04 19.87
N LYS A 165 14.50 -27.24 18.93
CA LYS A 165 15.20 -28.51 18.75
C LYS A 165 15.93 -28.86 20.05
N GLU A 166 15.24 -29.49 20.98
CA GLU A 166 15.85 -30.35 21.99
C GLU A 166 15.03 -31.63 22.07
N THR A 167 15.65 -32.67 21.51
CA THR A 167 15.48 -34.10 21.75
C THR A 167 14.62 -34.42 22.98
N THR A 168 13.48 -35.10 22.79
CA THR A 168 13.09 -36.34 23.50
C THR A 168 11.73 -36.81 22.98
N PHE A 169 11.70 -38.02 22.43
CA PHE A 169 10.50 -38.80 22.17
C PHE A 169 9.63 -38.89 23.44
N GLN A 170 8.37 -38.46 23.40
CA GLN A 170 7.30 -39.16 24.12
C GLN A 170 5.95 -39.05 23.38
N LEU A 171 5.37 -40.22 23.19
CA LEU A 171 4.06 -40.53 22.66
C LEU A 171 3.01 -40.20 23.71
N SER A 172 2.18 -39.16 23.50
CA SER A 172 0.91 -38.99 24.19
C SER A 172 -0.02 -38.08 23.37
N SER A 173 -1.26 -38.54 23.25
CA SER A 173 -2.45 -37.96 22.60
C SER A 173 -2.50 -36.42 22.52
N PRO A 174 -2.89 -35.82 21.38
CA PRO A 174 -3.05 -34.38 21.28
C PRO A 174 -4.35 -33.92 21.99
N PRO A 175 -4.32 -32.89 22.84
CA PRO A 175 -5.53 -32.21 23.28
C PRO A 175 -6.19 -31.47 22.08
N PRO A 176 -7.52 -31.29 22.07
CA PRO A 176 -8.27 -30.77 20.92
C PRO A 176 -8.20 -29.25 20.73
N ASP A 177 -7.20 -28.56 21.28
CA ASP A 177 -7.00 -27.12 21.07
C ASP A 177 -5.91 -26.86 20.02
N VAL A 178 -6.29 -27.13 18.78
CA VAL A 178 -5.48 -26.83 17.60
C VAL A 178 -5.61 -25.33 17.27
N LEU A 179 -4.58 -24.56 17.66
CA LEU A 179 -3.72 -23.85 16.68
C LEU A 179 -4.24 -22.54 16.05
N LEU A 180 -4.84 -21.63 16.84
CA LEU A 180 -5.16 -20.28 16.38
C LEU A 180 -4.67 -19.22 17.37
N ASP A 181 -3.58 -18.53 17.02
CA ASP A 181 -3.06 -17.42 17.82
C ASP A 181 -4.00 -16.21 17.73
N LYS A 182 -4.75 -15.97 18.82
CA LYS A 182 -5.72 -14.87 18.94
C LYS A 182 -5.11 -13.51 18.61
N HIS A 183 -3.84 -13.26 18.97
CA HIS A 183 -3.17 -12.00 18.68
C HIS A 183 -2.92 -11.84 17.18
N LYS A 184 -2.46 -12.92 16.51
CA LYS A 184 -2.27 -12.91 15.05
C LYS A 184 -3.58 -12.74 14.28
N ILE A 185 -4.69 -13.32 14.75
CA ILE A 185 -6.01 -13.13 14.13
C ILE A 185 -6.45 -11.66 14.23
N ILE A 186 -6.32 -11.06 15.42
CA ILE A 186 -6.63 -9.65 15.64
C ILE A 186 -5.76 -8.77 14.72
N GLY A 187 -4.48 -9.09 14.58
CA GLY A 187 -3.58 -8.39 13.66
C GLY A 187 -4.00 -8.54 12.19
N CYS A 188 -4.44 -9.72 11.75
CA CYS A 188 -4.97 -9.92 10.39
C CYS A 188 -6.25 -9.10 10.15
N LEU A 189 -7.13 -9.01 11.15
CA LEU A 189 -8.33 -8.16 11.05
C LEU A 189 -7.97 -6.68 10.95
N TYR A 190 -6.95 -6.22 11.70
CA TYR A 190 -6.41 -4.87 11.57
C TYR A 190 -5.84 -4.62 10.17
N LEU A 191 -5.10 -5.57 9.59
CA LEU A 191 -4.59 -5.46 8.23
C LEU A 191 -5.71 -5.41 7.20
N LEU A 192 -6.73 -6.27 7.29
CA LEU A 192 -7.89 -6.24 6.38
C LEU A 192 -8.64 -4.91 6.46
N ALA A 193 -8.88 -4.41 7.68
CA ALA A 193 -9.49 -3.10 7.89
C ALA A 193 -8.63 -1.97 7.31
N ALA A 194 -7.31 -2.04 7.46
CA ALA A 194 -6.37 -1.09 6.88
C ALA A 194 -6.49 -1.06 5.35
N VAL A 195 -6.47 -2.22 4.68
CA VAL A 195 -6.59 -2.27 3.21
C VAL A 195 -7.94 -1.76 2.73
N PHE A 196 -9.03 -2.04 3.46
CA PHE A 196 -10.35 -1.49 3.12
C PHE A 196 -10.39 0.04 3.19
N ILE A 197 -9.81 0.62 4.24
CA ILE A 197 -9.69 2.08 4.41
C ILE A 197 -8.77 2.66 3.34
N PHE A 198 -7.68 1.97 3.01
CA PHE A 198 -6.76 2.36 1.94
C PHE A 198 -7.47 2.41 0.58
N SER A 199 -8.18 1.34 0.21
CA SER A 199 -8.96 1.27 -1.04
C SER A 199 -10.01 2.38 -1.12
N SER A 200 -10.72 2.64 -0.02
CA SER A 200 -11.70 3.74 0.05
C SER A 200 -11.04 5.11 -0.10
N SER A 201 -9.87 5.28 0.51
CA SER A 201 -9.06 6.51 0.42
C SER A 201 -8.54 6.75 -1.00
N ILE A 202 -8.16 5.71 -1.74
CA ILE A 202 -7.75 5.83 -3.14
C ILE A 202 -8.91 6.29 -4.03
N ILE A 203 -10.12 5.78 -3.82
CA ILE A 203 -11.31 6.24 -4.55
C ILE A 203 -11.62 7.70 -4.22
N LEU A 204 -11.59 8.07 -2.93
CA LEU A 204 -11.76 9.45 -2.50
C LEU A 204 -10.66 10.37 -3.08
N GLN A 205 -9.42 9.89 -3.15
CA GLN A 205 -8.29 10.60 -3.75
C GLN A 205 -8.53 10.85 -5.24
N ALA A 206 -9.07 9.88 -5.99
CA ALA A 206 -9.40 10.05 -7.39
C ALA A 206 -10.43 11.17 -7.62
N PHE A 207 -11.47 11.25 -6.78
CA PHE A 207 -12.43 12.36 -6.82
C PHE A 207 -11.80 13.70 -6.45
N THR A 208 -10.97 13.70 -5.41
CA THR A 208 -10.30 14.92 -4.94
C THR A 208 -9.34 15.46 -6.00
N LEU A 209 -8.66 14.58 -6.75
CA LEU A 209 -7.80 14.95 -7.86
C LEU A 209 -8.56 15.57 -9.05
N GLY A 210 -9.85 15.25 -9.21
CA GLY A 210 -10.70 15.92 -10.19
C GLY A 210 -10.96 17.39 -9.83
N ASP A 211 -11.11 17.70 -8.54
CA ASP A 211 -11.34 19.06 -8.03
C ASP A 211 -10.01 19.81 -7.72
N PHE A 212 -8.92 19.07 -7.46
CA PHE A 212 -7.56 19.55 -7.15
C PHE A 212 -6.52 18.79 -7.99
N PRO A 213 -6.22 19.23 -9.23
CA PRO A 213 -5.40 18.49 -10.20
C PRO A 213 -3.89 18.56 -9.94
N ALA A 214 -3.48 18.43 -8.68
CA ALA A 214 -2.10 18.52 -8.22
C ALA A 214 -1.79 17.38 -7.23
N PRO A 215 -1.40 16.18 -7.71
CA PRO A 215 -1.23 15.00 -6.87
C PRO A 215 -0.11 15.11 -5.83
N MET A 216 1.03 15.72 -6.15
CA MET A 216 2.11 15.87 -5.17
C MET A 216 1.75 16.85 -4.07
N SER A 217 1.10 17.95 -4.44
CA SER A 217 0.58 18.95 -3.51
C SER A 217 -0.51 18.37 -2.62
N LEU A 218 -1.41 17.54 -3.18
CA LEU A 218 -2.45 16.86 -2.42
C LEU A 218 -1.82 15.92 -1.38
N CYS A 219 -0.84 15.11 -1.78
CA CYS A 219 -0.11 14.22 -0.88
C CYS A 219 0.65 14.98 0.22
N ALA A 220 1.27 16.12 -0.10
CA ALA A 220 1.94 16.95 0.90
C ALA A 220 0.93 17.48 1.93
N ILE A 221 -0.19 18.07 1.47
CA ILE A 221 -1.23 18.63 2.34
C ILE A 221 -1.86 17.53 3.21
N THR A 222 -2.21 16.38 2.63
CA THR A 222 -2.80 15.27 3.40
C THR A 222 -1.81 14.66 4.39
N SER A 223 -0.51 14.63 4.07
CA SER A 223 0.52 14.16 5.02
C SER A 223 0.68 15.12 6.20
N LEU A 224 0.59 16.43 5.97
CA LEU A 224 0.64 17.45 7.03
C LEU A 224 -0.57 17.34 7.97
N PHE A 225 -1.78 17.35 7.41
CA PHE A 225 -2.99 17.16 8.21
C PHE A 225 -3.01 15.79 8.89
N GLY A 226 -2.47 14.76 8.24
CA GLY A 226 -2.42 13.40 8.77
C GLY A 226 -1.47 13.30 9.96
N ALA A 227 -0.31 13.97 9.89
CA ALA A 227 0.61 14.08 11.02
C ALA A 227 -0.06 14.78 12.21
N PHE A 228 -0.78 15.88 11.98
CA PHE A 228 -1.51 16.60 13.03
C PHE A 228 -2.61 15.73 13.66
N MET A 229 -3.44 15.08 12.84
CA MET A 229 -4.52 14.20 13.30
C MET A 229 -4.00 12.96 14.05
N THR A 230 -2.83 12.44 13.66
CA THR A 230 -2.19 11.33 14.36
C THR A 230 -1.59 11.80 15.69
N ALA A 231 -0.99 13.00 15.73
CA ALA A 231 -0.47 13.59 16.95
C ALA A 231 -1.59 13.86 17.97
N THR A 232 -2.74 14.38 17.55
CA THR A 232 -3.89 14.54 18.44
C THR A 232 -4.43 13.20 18.91
N ALA A 233 -4.52 12.19 18.04
CA ALA A 233 -4.93 10.84 18.44
C ALA A 233 -3.96 10.21 19.45
N GLN A 234 -2.66 10.44 19.32
CA GLN A 234 -1.65 9.99 20.29
C GLN A 234 -1.81 10.70 21.63
N LEU A 235 -1.99 12.02 21.64
CA LEU A 235 -2.23 12.80 22.86
C LEU A 235 -3.48 12.34 23.61
N LEU A 236 -4.54 12.02 22.88
CA LEU A 236 -5.80 11.53 23.46
C LEU A 236 -5.67 10.10 24.02
N GLN A 237 -4.86 9.24 23.41
CA GLN A 237 -4.68 7.86 23.87
C GLN A 237 -3.73 7.75 25.06
N ASP A 238 -2.61 8.46 25.02
CA ASP A 238 -1.55 8.26 26.00
C ASP A 238 -1.73 9.13 27.24
N HIS A 239 -2.49 10.25 27.17
CA HIS A 239 -2.82 11.25 28.23
C HIS A 239 -1.64 11.82 29.07
N GLU A 240 -0.49 11.18 28.99
CA GLU A 240 0.82 11.44 29.54
C GLU A 240 1.77 11.30 28.36
N LEU A 241 2.43 12.38 27.96
CA LEU A 241 3.55 12.30 27.03
C LEU A 241 4.70 11.58 27.74
N LYS A 242 4.62 10.25 27.83
CA LYS A 242 5.72 9.43 28.31
C LYS A 242 6.76 9.38 27.20
N THR A 243 7.50 10.48 27.11
CA THR A 243 8.74 10.64 26.34
C THR A 243 9.84 9.80 26.99
N SER A 244 9.59 8.52 27.23
CA SER A 244 10.61 7.57 27.60
C SER A 244 11.01 6.88 26.32
N TRP A 245 11.90 7.51 25.55
CA TRP A 245 12.58 6.91 24.41
C TRP A 245 13.81 6.21 24.99
N PRO A 246 13.70 4.94 25.44
CA PRO A 246 14.67 4.43 26.39
C PRO A 246 16.01 4.08 25.71
N PHE A 247 16.07 4.11 24.38
CA PHE A 247 17.21 3.60 23.61
C PHE A 247 17.60 4.42 22.36
N LEU A 248 16.84 5.43 21.93
CA LEU A 248 17.19 6.26 20.76
C LEU A 248 17.19 7.75 21.14
N SER A 249 18.27 8.46 20.82
CA SER A 249 18.35 9.91 20.99
C SER A 249 17.35 10.60 20.07
N VAL A 250 16.78 11.73 20.51
CA VAL A 250 15.85 12.53 19.68
C VAL A 250 16.45 12.89 18.33
N GLY A 251 17.76 13.15 18.30
CA GLY A 251 18.51 13.41 17.08
C GLY A 251 18.60 12.20 16.13
N GLU A 252 18.65 10.97 16.65
CA GLU A 252 18.75 9.76 15.83
C GLU A 252 17.42 9.42 15.15
N VAL A 253 16.29 9.58 15.84
CA VAL A 253 14.95 9.42 15.23
C VAL A 253 14.70 10.48 14.18
N ILE A 254 15.11 11.73 14.43
CA ILE A 254 14.99 12.82 13.45
C ILE A 254 15.88 12.55 12.24
N ALA A 255 17.15 12.17 12.44
CA ALA A 255 18.06 11.84 11.36
C ALA A 255 17.54 10.64 10.53
N TYR A 256 17.05 9.60 11.21
CA TYR A 256 16.41 8.45 10.59
C TYR A 256 15.17 8.87 9.78
N SER A 257 14.29 9.68 10.36
CA SER A 257 13.06 10.13 9.71
C SER A 257 13.34 11.01 8.49
N LEU A 258 14.36 11.87 8.54
CA LEU A 258 14.81 12.67 7.41
C LEU A 258 15.40 11.80 6.29
N LEU A 259 16.23 10.80 6.66
CA LEU A 259 16.80 9.87 5.69
C LEU A 259 15.72 8.99 5.05
N ALA A 260 14.87 8.37 5.86
CA ALA A 260 13.73 7.56 5.40
C ALA A 260 12.73 8.38 4.58
N GLY A 261 12.47 9.63 4.98
CA GLY A 261 11.61 10.56 4.25
C GLY A 261 12.20 10.98 2.91
N SER A 262 13.51 11.26 2.85
CA SER A 262 14.21 11.61 1.61
C SER A 262 14.18 10.45 0.61
N VAL A 263 14.50 9.24 1.07
CA VAL A 263 14.43 8.01 0.26
C VAL A 263 13.00 7.74 -0.20
N SER A 264 12.02 7.83 0.69
CA SER A 264 10.60 7.63 0.35
C SER A 264 10.09 8.67 -0.63
N GLY A 265 10.52 9.93 -0.52
CA GLY A 265 10.15 11.00 -1.44
C GLY A 265 10.78 10.86 -2.83
N ILE A 266 12.05 10.43 -2.90
CA ILE A 266 12.71 10.09 -4.17
C ILE A 266 11.98 8.91 -4.83
N CYS A 267 11.69 7.86 -4.05
CA CYS A 267 10.91 6.73 -4.53
C CYS A 267 9.53 7.17 -5.01
N LEU A 268 8.78 7.95 -4.23
CA LEU A 268 7.45 8.41 -4.64
C LEU A 268 7.50 9.26 -5.92
N SER A 269 8.52 10.11 -6.06
CA SER A 269 8.72 10.92 -7.26
C SER A 269 8.99 10.04 -8.49
N PHE A 270 9.88 9.04 -8.34
CA PHE A 270 10.16 8.07 -9.40
C PHE A 270 8.92 7.22 -9.72
N HIS A 271 8.16 6.81 -8.70
CA HIS A 271 6.92 6.07 -8.84
C HIS A 271 5.88 6.85 -9.64
N CYS A 272 5.65 8.12 -9.32
CA CYS A 272 4.75 8.97 -10.10
C CYS A 272 5.25 9.21 -11.54
N TRP A 273 6.56 9.32 -11.74
CA TRP A 273 7.14 9.45 -13.08
C TRP A 273 6.95 8.17 -13.91
N ALA A 274 7.27 7.01 -13.34
CA ALA A 274 7.07 5.71 -13.96
C ALA A 274 5.59 5.44 -14.25
N LEU A 275 4.70 5.83 -13.34
CA LEU A 275 3.25 5.76 -13.50
C LEU A 275 2.76 6.59 -14.68
N LYS A 276 3.24 7.83 -14.83
CA LYS A 276 2.90 8.69 -15.97
C LYS A 276 3.40 8.12 -17.31
N LYS A 277 4.59 7.50 -17.32
CA LYS A 277 5.23 6.98 -18.54
C LYS A 277 4.68 5.63 -18.99
N ARG A 278 4.45 4.70 -18.06
CA ARG A 278 4.13 3.29 -18.36
C ARG A 278 2.73 2.86 -17.92
N GLY A 279 1.99 3.74 -17.26
CA GLY A 279 0.64 3.50 -16.78
C GLY A 279 0.60 2.69 -15.46
N PRO A 280 -0.57 2.70 -14.79
CA PRO A 280 -0.76 2.09 -13.47
C PRO A 280 -0.60 0.58 -13.46
N VAL A 281 -0.92 -0.07 -14.58
CA VAL A 281 -0.86 -1.53 -14.73
C VAL A 281 0.57 -2.02 -14.62
N LEU A 282 1.50 -1.47 -15.42
CA LEU A 282 2.90 -1.91 -15.43
C LEU A 282 3.56 -1.70 -14.08
N VAL A 283 3.32 -0.55 -13.46
CA VAL A 283 3.89 -0.22 -12.15
C VAL A 283 3.37 -1.16 -11.05
N SER A 284 2.07 -1.47 -11.05
CA SER A 284 1.45 -2.34 -10.04
C SER A 284 1.92 -3.80 -10.14
N MET A 285 2.36 -4.25 -11.32
CA MET A 285 2.91 -5.61 -11.50
C MET A 285 4.23 -5.84 -10.75
N PHE A 286 4.95 -4.78 -10.36
CA PHE A 286 6.17 -4.89 -9.56
C PHE A 286 5.90 -4.96 -8.06
N SER A 287 4.70 -4.60 -7.59
CA SER A 287 4.34 -4.63 -6.15
C SER A 287 4.56 -6.00 -5.47
N PRO A 288 4.20 -7.14 -6.10
CA PRO A 288 4.51 -8.47 -5.55
C PRO A 288 5.98 -8.72 -5.24
N ILE A 289 6.90 -8.12 -6.01
CA ILE A 289 8.35 -8.28 -5.79
C ILE A 289 8.74 -7.67 -4.45
N GLY A 290 8.17 -6.53 -4.08
CA GLY A 290 8.40 -5.90 -2.77
C GLY A 290 7.95 -6.79 -1.63
N THR A 291 6.79 -7.43 -1.76
CA THR A 291 6.31 -8.40 -0.78
C THR A 291 7.24 -9.62 -0.67
N LEU A 292 7.72 -10.18 -1.79
CA LEU A 292 8.68 -11.29 -1.78
C LEU A 292 10.01 -10.90 -1.12
N CYS A 293 10.53 -9.71 -1.42
CA CYS A 293 11.72 -9.19 -0.75
C CYS A 293 11.50 -9.01 0.75
N SER A 294 10.34 -8.46 1.16
CA SER A 294 9.98 -8.26 2.56
C SER A 294 9.93 -9.59 3.32
N VAL A 295 9.35 -10.61 2.70
CA VAL A 295 9.33 -11.99 3.21
C VAL A 295 10.73 -12.53 3.47
N ILE A 296 11.63 -12.43 2.48
CA ILE A 296 13.01 -12.93 2.58
C ILE A 296 13.75 -12.16 3.68
N LEU A 297 13.62 -10.84 3.71
CA LEU A 297 14.25 -10.00 4.73
C LEU A 297 13.71 -10.30 6.13
N SER A 298 12.39 -10.48 6.30
CA SER A 298 11.77 -10.83 7.58
C SER A 298 12.25 -12.19 8.09
N TYR A 299 12.37 -13.18 7.18
CA TYR A 299 12.92 -14.50 7.51
C TYR A 299 14.34 -14.40 8.05
N PHE A 300 15.22 -13.64 7.40
CA PHE A 300 16.63 -13.51 7.81
C PHE A 300 16.84 -12.61 9.05
N THR A 301 16.07 -11.53 9.18
CA THR A 301 16.29 -10.51 10.24
C THR A 301 15.47 -10.76 11.50
N LEU A 302 14.20 -11.15 11.37
CA LEU A 302 13.28 -11.39 12.49
C LEU A 302 13.13 -12.89 12.81
N GLY A 303 13.59 -13.79 11.93
CA GLY A 303 13.43 -15.24 12.11
C GLY A 303 12.01 -15.74 11.82
N ASP A 304 11.19 -14.95 11.12
CA ASP A 304 9.79 -15.30 10.81
C ASP A 304 9.71 -16.54 9.92
N THR A 305 9.02 -17.58 10.35
CA THR A 305 8.78 -18.77 9.54
C THR A 305 7.48 -18.64 8.74
N ILE A 306 7.56 -18.79 7.42
CA ILE A 306 6.38 -18.78 6.54
C ILE A 306 5.94 -20.22 6.27
N THR A 307 4.70 -20.53 6.61
CA THR A 307 4.10 -21.83 6.27
C THR A 307 3.88 -21.96 4.77
N ILE A 308 3.96 -23.20 4.27
CA ILE A 308 3.66 -23.54 2.88
C ILE A 308 2.27 -23.01 2.46
N GLY A 309 1.29 -23.08 3.38
CA GLY A 309 -0.04 -22.54 3.15
C GLY A 309 -0.07 -21.01 2.97
N SER A 310 0.74 -20.27 3.73
CA SER A 310 0.86 -18.81 3.60
C SER A 310 1.51 -18.43 2.27
N PHE A 311 2.55 -19.16 1.87
CA PHE A 311 3.20 -18.98 0.56
C PHE A 311 2.26 -19.28 -0.61
N ALA A 312 1.46 -20.35 -0.52
CA ALA A 312 0.44 -20.66 -1.51
C ALA A 312 -0.62 -19.56 -1.61
N GLY A 313 -1.08 -19.03 -0.48
CA GLY A 313 -2.01 -17.90 -0.43
C GLY A 313 -1.46 -16.63 -1.09
N MET A 314 -0.16 -16.36 -0.91
CA MET A 314 0.53 -15.24 -1.53
C MET A 314 0.61 -15.38 -3.06
N ILE A 315 0.99 -16.56 -3.58
CA ILE A 315 0.98 -16.83 -5.02
C ILE A 315 -0.43 -16.64 -5.60
N LEU A 316 -1.44 -17.16 -4.91
CA LEU A 316 -2.83 -17.02 -5.31
C LEU A 316 -3.25 -15.54 -5.38
N MET A 317 -2.90 -14.76 -4.35
CA MET A 317 -3.17 -13.33 -4.30
C MET A 317 -2.51 -12.58 -5.47
N PHE A 318 -1.25 -12.89 -5.79
CA PHE A 318 -0.55 -12.27 -6.92
C PHE A 318 -1.13 -12.66 -8.28
N SER A 319 -1.56 -13.92 -8.43
CA SER A 319 -2.25 -14.35 -9.65
C SER A 319 -3.57 -13.58 -9.84
N GLY A 320 -4.32 -13.35 -8.76
CA GLY A 320 -5.52 -12.53 -8.76
C GLY A 320 -5.24 -11.08 -9.17
N LEU A 321 -4.19 -10.48 -8.58
CA LEU A 321 -3.77 -9.13 -8.91
C LEU A 321 -3.42 -9.01 -10.39
N TYR A 322 -2.69 -10.00 -10.94
CA TYR A 322 -2.34 -10.04 -12.35
C TYR A 322 -3.59 -10.04 -13.24
N PHE A 323 -4.61 -10.86 -12.94
CA PHE A 323 -5.85 -10.87 -13.72
C PHE A 323 -6.58 -9.52 -13.69
N VAL A 324 -6.66 -8.87 -12.52
CA VAL A 324 -7.29 -7.54 -12.38
C VAL A 324 -6.53 -6.49 -13.19
N LEU A 325 -5.20 -6.48 -13.08
CA LEU A 325 -4.34 -5.53 -13.78
C LEU A 325 -4.34 -5.77 -15.30
N TRP A 326 -4.31 -7.02 -15.74
CA TRP A 326 -4.37 -7.39 -17.15
C TRP A 326 -5.69 -6.93 -17.78
N ALA A 327 -6.82 -7.16 -17.11
CA ALA A 327 -8.12 -6.72 -17.58
C ALA A 327 -8.20 -5.18 -17.68
N LYS A 328 -7.73 -4.45 -16.66
CA LYS A 328 -7.62 -2.98 -16.71
C LYS A 328 -6.70 -2.48 -17.82
N GLY A 329 -5.59 -3.16 -18.05
CA GLY A 329 -4.67 -2.83 -19.14
C GLY A 329 -5.37 -2.92 -20.48
N LYS A 330 -6.07 -4.03 -20.73
CA LYS A 330 -6.76 -4.26 -22.00
C LYS A 330 -7.94 -3.31 -22.26
N GLU A 331 -8.69 -2.93 -21.24
CA GLU A 331 -9.73 -1.91 -21.39
C GLU A 331 -9.15 -0.54 -21.74
N GLY A 332 -8.04 -0.13 -21.11
CA GLY A 332 -7.38 1.13 -21.45
C GLY A 332 -6.87 1.20 -22.90
N TYR A 333 -6.55 0.05 -23.50
CA TYR A 333 -6.24 -0.04 -24.94
C TYR A 333 -7.50 -0.05 -25.80
N ALA A 334 -8.57 -0.72 -25.39
CA ALA A 334 -9.83 -0.76 -26.12
C ALA A 334 -10.51 0.63 -26.18
N THR A 335 -10.58 1.35 -25.05
CA THR A 335 -11.14 2.72 -25.02
C THR A 335 -10.31 3.72 -25.82
N LYS A 336 -8.97 3.55 -25.87
CA LYS A 336 -8.12 4.38 -26.75
C LYS A 336 -8.34 4.06 -28.22
N HIS A 337 -8.51 2.80 -28.57
CA HIS A 337 -8.77 2.37 -29.94
C HIS A 337 -10.18 2.77 -30.42
N ASP A 338 -11.18 2.78 -29.54
CA ASP A 338 -12.52 3.31 -29.83
C ASP A 338 -12.49 4.84 -29.98
N LEU A 339 -11.75 5.56 -29.13
CA LEU A 339 -11.52 7.00 -29.29
C LEU A 339 -10.72 7.34 -30.55
N GLU A 340 -9.72 6.53 -30.92
CA GLU A 340 -8.98 6.71 -32.19
C GLU A 340 -9.86 6.37 -33.40
N CYS A 341 -10.72 5.33 -33.35
CA CYS A 341 -11.68 5.02 -34.41
C CYS A 341 -12.79 6.08 -34.55
N GLU A 342 -13.26 6.67 -33.45
CA GLU A 342 -14.25 7.76 -33.47
C GLU A 342 -13.61 9.06 -33.99
N PHE A 343 -12.35 9.34 -33.66
CA PHE A 343 -11.59 10.49 -34.17
C PHE A 343 -11.15 10.32 -35.64
N ASP A 344 -10.97 9.08 -36.14
CA ASP A 344 -10.68 8.80 -37.54
C ASP A 344 -11.96 8.74 -38.40
N ALA A 345 -13.11 8.37 -37.81
CA ALA A 345 -14.42 8.43 -38.46
C ALA A 345 -14.97 9.87 -38.60
N GLU A 346 -14.50 10.82 -37.79
CA GLU A 346 -14.80 12.26 -37.91
C GLU A 346 -13.88 13.00 -38.90
N ARG A 347 -13.07 12.30 -39.71
CA ARG A 347 -12.53 12.89 -40.96
C ARG A 347 -13.55 12.67 -42.07
N PRO A 348 -14.42 13.65 -42.39
CA PRO A 348 -15.29 13.51 -43.54
C PRO A 348 -14.44 13.37 -44.80
N LEU A 349 -14.68 12.26 -45.50
CA LEU A 349 -14.49 12.12 -46.92
C LEU A 349 -15.29 13.21 -47.65
N LEU A 350 -14.71 14.40 -47.84
CA LEU A 350 -15.08 15.32 -48.92
C LEU A 350 -13.86 16.17 -49.32
N THR A 351 -13.27 15.75 -50.45
CA THR A 351 -12.83 16.55 -51.61
C THR A 351 -11.75 17.62 -51.44
#